data_AF-A0A6P8ZGX0-F1
#
_entry.id   AF-A0A6P8ZGX0-F1
#
_cell.length_a   1.000
_cell.length_b   1.000
_cell.length_c   1.000
_cell.angle_alpha   90.00
_cell.angle_beta   90.00
_cell.angle_gamma   90.00
#
_symmetry.space_group_name_H-M   'P 1'
#
loop_
_entity.id
_entity.type
_entity.pdbx_description
1 polymer ?
#
loop_
_entity_poly.entity_id
_entity_poly.type
_entity_poly.pdbx_seq_one_letter_code
_entity_poly.pdbx_strand_id
1 'polypeptide(L)'
;MASLLPDSDSEDELPPGWEERATVDGCVYYVNHSTKGSQWTHPRTGKKKVVSGEMPFGWEKCVDEENKIYYQNKENNRITYTDPRLAFAIEEKEHPGDFRQRFDGSSTALQVLHGRDLSGRVAIVTGANTGIGFETARSLALHGCTVIFACRDFSRAEEAIAKIFSERSNTKCEFIQLDLQSLKSVRNFAITFQQRFRKLDMLILNAGVFAVPFSLTPDGFESAFQVNHLSHFYLTLLLKPQLAQAKPARVVVLSSESHRFSFLNLDSLTELNLSPNNGSGYFGTVVYNNTKLCNVLFAKELSERWVKDDIQVFSVHPGNMIYTDLPRYWWLYRVLFALVRPFTKSLQQGASTSVYCATAHELAGCTGLYFNNCCRCTPSKPSQDPEMANQLWTLSIDMIKRVMGEDAILSKSQG
;
A
#
# COMPACT_ATOMS: atom_id res chain seq x y z
N MET A 1 14.34 -16.13 -40.39
CA MET A 1 14.65 -17.05 -39.28
C MET A 1 13.53 -16.94 -38.27
N ALA A 2 12.86 -18.05 -37.97
CA ALA A 2 11.78 -18.09 -36.99
C ALA A 2 12.32 -17.65 -35.62
N SER A 3 11.76 -16.58 -35.08
CA SER A 3 11.97 -16.20 -33.69
C SER A 3 11.29 -17.25 -32.82
N LEU A 4 12.10 -18.15 -32.26
CA LEU A 4 11.70 -18.99 -31.13
C LEU A 4 11.15 -18.04 -30.06
N LEU A 5 9.85 -18.13 -29.82
CA LEU A 5 9.24 -17.61 -28.60
C LEU A 5 9.99 -18.26 -27.42
N PRO A 6 10.33 -17.53 -26.36
CA PRO A 6 10.68 -18.21 -25.11
C PRO A 6 9.43 -18.98 -24.69
N ASP A 7 9.57 -20.31 -24.63
CA ASP A 7 8.61 -21.17 -23.97
C ASP A 7 8.29 -20.59 -22.59
N SER A 8 7.06 -20.79 -22.15
CA SER A 8 6.54 -20.32 -20.87
C SER A 8 7.36 -20.89 -19.70
N ASP A 9 8.48 -20.25 -19.36
CA ASP A 9 9.32 -20.53 -18.19
C ASP A 9 8.57 -20.11 -16.91
N SER A 10 7.53 -20.87 -16.56
CA SER A 10 7.06 -20.84 -15.19
C SER A 10 8.12 -21.56 -14.34
N GLU A 11 8.80 -20.82 -13.48
CA GLU A 11 9.68 -21.36 -12.42
C GLU A 11 9.02 -22.48 -11.59
N ASP A 12 7.69 -22.58 -11.67
CA ASP A 12 6.82 -23.58 -11.04
C ASP A 12 6.69 -24.90 -11.83
N GLU A 13 7.26 -25.01 -13.03
CA GLU A 13 7.27 -26.27 -13.78
C GLU A 13 8.26 -27.28 -13.19
N LEU A 14 7.73 -28.47 -12.90
CA LEU A 14 8.52 -29.60 -12.44
C LEU A 14 9.44 -30.14 -13.54
N PRO A 15 10.69 -30.53 -13.23
CA PRO A 15 11.52 -31.25 -14.17
C PRO A 15 10.88 -32.58 -14.59
N PRO A 16 11.21 -33.13 -15.77
CA PRO A 16 10.72 -34.43 -16.20
C PRO A 16 10.93 -35.52 -15.13
N GLY A 17 9.90 -36.34 -14.90
CA GLY A 17 9.94 -37.42 -13.91
C GLY A 17 9.66 -37.00 -12.46
N TRP A 18 9.35 -35.73 -12.20
CA TRP A 18 8.86 -35.25 -10.92
C TRP A 18 7.34 -35.13 -10.89
N GLU A 19 6.74 -35.43 -9.73
CA GLU A 19 5.32 -35.30 -9.46
C GLU A 19 5.13 -34.54 -8.14
N GLU A 20 4.22 -33.57 -8.10
CA GLU A 20 3.83 -32.85 -6.89
C GLU A 20 2.64 -33.54 -6.22
N ARG A 21 2.69 -33.70 -4.90
CA ARG A 21 1.66 -34.34 -4.08
C ARG A 21 1.44 -33.55 -2.78
N ALA A 22 0.28 -33.71 -2.16
CA ALA A 22 -0.04 -33.11 -0.86
C ALA A 22 -0.32 -34.19 0.18
N THR A 23 0.06 -33.94 1.44
CA THR A 23 -0.37 -34.75 2.59
C THR A 23 -1.79 -34.41 3.00
N VAL A 24 -2.35 -35.23 3.91
CA VAL A 24 -3.67 -34.96 4.51
C VAL A 24 -3.67 -33.62 5.22
N ASP A 25 -2.57 -33.29 5.92
CA ASP A 25 -2.40 -32.06 6.68
C ASP A 25 -2.09 -30.82 5.81
N GLY A 26 -2.00 -31.00 4.48
CA GLY A 26 -1.82 -29.92 3.52
C GLY A 26 -0.37 -29.57 3.20
N CYS A 27 0.62 -30.34 3.66
CA CYS A 27 2.03 -30.15 3.28
C CYS A 27 2.28 -30.70 1.88
N VAL A 28 2.91 -29.91 0.99
CA VAL A 28 3.26 -30.35 -0.36
C VAL A 28 4.64 -31.02 -0.36
N TYR A 29 4.76 -32.14 -1.08
CA TYR A 29 6.02 -32.84 -1.30
C TYR A 29 6.13 -33.28 -2.77
N TYR A 30 7.36 -33.50 -3.21
CA TYR A 30 7.71 -33.81 -4.59
C TYR A 30 8.31 -35.20 -4.65
N VAL A 31 7.80 -36.03 -5.56
CA VAL A 31 8.24 -37.40 -5.80
C VAL A 31 9.01 -37.45 -7.11
N ASN A 32 10.21 -37.99 -7.08
CA ASN A 32 10.99 -38.26 -8.28
C ASN A 32 10.84 -39.74 -8.68
N HIS A 33 10.17 -39.99 -9.80
CA HIS A 33 9.93 -41.34 -10.33
C HIS A 33 11.19 -42.01 -10.85
N SER A 34 12.21 -41.25 -11.22
CA SER A 34 13.49 -41.79 -11.72
C SER A 34 14.37 -42.29 -10.57
N THR A 35 14.43 -41.56 -9.45
CA THR A 35 15.25 -41.92 -8.28
C THR A 35 14.47 -42.64 -7.19
N LYS A 36 13.14 -42.72 -7.31
CA LYS A 36 12.21 -43.23 -6.28
C LYS A 36 12.33 -42.51 -4.93
N GLY A 37 12.85 -41.28 -4.92
CA GLY A 37 12.97 -40.43 -3.74
C GLY A 37 11.82 -39.43 -3.63
N SER A 38 11.62 -38.90 -2.43
CA SER A 38 10.74 -37.75 -2.19
C SER A 38 11.46 -36.64 -1.43
N GLN A 39 11.00 -35.41 -1.60
CA GLN A 39 11.50 -34.25 -0.87
C GLN A 39 10.39 -33.22 -0.63
N TRP A 40 10.57 -32.35 0.36
CA TRP A 40 9.58 -31.33 0.73
C TRP A 40 9.73 -30.01 -0.03
N THR A 41 10.81 -29.86 -0.79
CA THR A 41 11.16 -28.62 -1.50
C THR A 41 11.05 -28.81 -3.01
N HIS A 42 10.64 -27.78 -3.72
CA HIS A 42 10.53 -27.82 -5.17
C HIS A 42 11.91 -28.06 -5.79
N PRO A 43 12.08 -29.01 -6.73
CA PRO A 43 13.38 -29.43 -7.24
C PRO A 43 14.15 -28.35 -8.00
N ARG A 44 13.47 -27.32 -8.53
CA ARG A 44 14.13 -26.17 -9.18
C ARG A 44 14.33 -24.97 -8.26
N THR A 45 13.30 -24.64 -7.47
CA THR A 45 13.26 -23.36 -6.72
C THR A 45 13.67 -23.52 -5.27
N GLY A 46 13.76 -24.75 -4.75
CA GLY A 46 14.09 -25.03 -3.35
C GLY A 46 12.98 -24.67 -2.35
N LYS A 47 11.83 -24.17 -2.80
CA LYS A 47 10.77 -23.67 -1.94
C LYS A 47 9.79 -24.75 -1.51
N LYS A 48 9.23 -24.61 -0.31
CA LYS A 48 8.14 -25.45 0.19
C LYS A 48 6.78 -24.87 -0.21
N LYS A 49 5.79 -25.72 -0.39
CA LYS A 49 4.40 -25.30 -0.65
C LYS A 49 3.46 -25.93 0.37
N VAL A 50 2.36 -25.26 0.64
CA VAL A 50 1.25 -25.76 1.46
C VAL A 50 -0.08 -25.51 0.76
N VAL A 51 -1.03 -26.40 0.96
CA VAL A 51 -2.41 -26.27 0.46
C VAL A 51 -3.37 -26.06 1.63
N SER A 52 -4.50 -25.38 1.39
CA SER A 52 -5.52 -25.18 2.42
C SER A 52 -6.11 -26.50 2.90
N GLY A 53 -6.56 -26.56 4.16
CA GLY A 53 -7.19 -27.75 4.73
C GLY A 53 -8.52 -28.13 4.05
N GLU A 54 -9.27 -27.15 3.56
CA GLU A 54 -10.57 -27.37 2.93
C GLU A 54 -10.43 -27.73 1.44
N MET A 55 -11.31 -28.62 0.96
CA MET A 55 -11.40 -28.99 -0.45
C MET A 55 -12.01 -27.84 -1.27
N PRO A 56 -11.59 -27.64 -2.54
CA PRO A 56 -12.21 -26.65 -3.39
C PRO A 56 -13.68 -27.01 -3.63
N PHE A 57 -14.52 -26.00 -3.90
CA PHE A 57 -15.96 -26.19 -4.07
C PHE A 57 -16.30 -27.32 -5.06
N GLY A 58 -17.23 -28.19 -4.65
CA GLY A 58 -17.69 -29.33 -5.43
C GLY A 58 -16.77 -30.56 -5.41
N TRP A 59 -15.56 -30.48 -4.85
CA TRP A 59 -14.65 -31.63 -4.74
C TRP A 59 -14.80 -32.37 -3.41
N GLU A 60 -14.85 -33.69 -3.49
CA GLU A 60 -14.82 -34.58 -2.33
C GLU A 60 -13.70 -35.61 -2.43
N LYS A 61 -13.17 -35.99 -1.27
CA LYS A 61 -12.18 -37.04 -1.13
C LYS A 61 -12.89 -38.37 -0.94
N CYS A 62 -12.56 -39.33 -1.77
CA CYS A 62 -13.10 -40.68 -1.77
C CYS A 62 -11.97 -41.71 -1.67
N VAL A 63 -12.31 -42.94 -1.32
CA VAL A 63 -11.39 -44.08 -1.25
C VAL A 63 -11.99 -45.18 -2.11
N ASP A 64 -11.19 -45.76 -3.00
CA ASP A 64 -11.62 -46.86 -3.85
C ASP A 64 -11.50 -48.22 -3.13
N GLU A 65 -11.94 -49.28 -3.81
CA GLU A 65 -11.92 -50.66 -3.29
C GLU A 65 -10.50 -51.19 -3.01
N GLU A 66 -9.47 -50.54 -3.57
CA GLU A 66 -8.05 -50.86 -3.37
C GLU A 66 -7.39 -49.96 -2.29
N ASN A 67 -8.19 -49.24 -1.49
CA ASN A 67 -7.73 -48.29 -0.48
C ASN A 67 -6.94 -47.09 -1.04
N LYS A 68 -7.07 -46.80 -2.34
CA LYS A 68 -6.42 -45.66 -2.97
C LYS A 68 -7.34 -44.44 -2.90
N ILE A 69 -6.75 -43.31 -2.53
CA ILE A 69 -7.45 -42.04 -2.43
C ILE A 69 -7.66 -41.49 -3.84
N TYR A 70 -8.90 -41.08 -4.14
CA TYR A 70 -9.24 -40.31 -5.34
C TYR A 70 -10.14 -39.14 -4.96
N TYR A 71 -10.26 -38.18 -5.86
CA TYR A 71 -11.06 -36.98 -5.68
C TYR A 71 -12.11 -36.91 -6.76
N GLN A 72 -13.37 -36.72 -6.36
CA GLN A 72 -14.51 -36.64 -7.27
C GLN A 72 -15.15 -35.26 -7.17
N ASN A 73 -15.41 -34.64 -8.32
CA ASN A 73 -16.20 -33.42 -8.39
C ASN A 73 -17.68 -33.75 -8.60
N LYS A 74 -18.53 -33.35 -7.65
CA LYS A 74 -19.98 -33.66 -7.65
C LYS A 74 -20.79 -32.97 -8.73
N GLU A 75 -20.31 -31.86 -9.29
CA GLU A 75 -21.06 -31.11 -10.30
C GLU A 75 -20.88 -31.67 -11.71
N ASN A 76 -19.69 -32.18 -12.02
CA ASN A 76 -19.34 -32.63 -13.37
C ASN A 76 -18.89 -34.10 -13.44
N ASN A 77 -18.95 -34.83 -12.32
CA ASN A 77 -18.53 -36.23 -12.18
C ASN A 77 -17.08 -36.50 -12.59
N ARG A 78 -16.20 -35.49 -12.61
CA ARG A 78 -14.76 -35.70 -12.88
C ARG A 78 -14.10 -36.40 -11.70
N ILE A 79 -13.23 -37.35 -12.01
CA ILE A 79 -12.40 -38.07 -11.05
C ILE A 79 -10.94 -37.75 -11.34
N THR A 80 -10.16 -37.49 -10.30
CA THR A 80 -8.70 -37.32 -10.36
C THR A 80 -8.05 -38.03 -9.18
N TYR A 81 -6.81 -38.48 -9.36
CA TYR A 81 -5.99 -39.04 -8.28
C TYR A 81 -4.99 -38.01 -7.72
N THR A 82 -4.90 -36.85 -8.36
CA THR A 82 -4.09 -35.70 -7.91
C THR A 82 -4.94 -34.78 -7.07
N ASP A 83 -4.42 -34.36 -5.91
CA ASP A 83 -5.15 -33.50 -4.99
C ASP A 83 -5.55 -32.16 -5.67
N PRO A 84 -6.86 -31.87 -5.82
CA PRO A 84 -7.35 -30.64 -6.45
C PRO A 84 -6.85 -29.36 -5.76
N ARG A 85 -6.45 -29.45 -4.49
CA ARG A 85 -5.94 -28.32 -3.72
C ARG A 85 -4.56 -27.86 -4.21
N LEU A 86 -3.81 -28.72 -4.90
CA LEU A 86 -2.47 -28.38 -5.42
C LEU A 86 -2.49 -27.23 -6.43
N ALA A 87 -3.58 -27.10 -7.19
CA ALA A 87 -3.78 -25.96 -8.10
C ALA A 87 -3.80 -24.60 -7.37
N PHE A 88 -4.03 -24.61 -6.06
CA PHE A 88 -4.08 -23.44 -5.18
C PHE A 88 -2.97 -23.47 -4.11
N ALA A 89 -1.94 -24.30 -4.29
CA ALA A 89 -0.82 -24.37 -3.36
C ALA A 89 -0.10 -23.02 -3.28
N ILE A 90 0.17 -22.58 -2.06
CA ILE A 90 0.92 -21.36 -1.77
C ILE A 90 2.32 -21.72 -1.29
N GLU A 91 3.32 -20.95 -1.69
CA GLU A 91 4.68 -21.08 -1.14
C GLU A 91 4.64 -20.80 0.37
N GLU A 92 5.23 -21.70 1.15
CA GLU A 92 5.43 -21.51 2.57
C GLU A 92 6.47 -20.39 2.77
N LYS A 93 6.11 -19.37 3.56
CA LYS A 93 6.99 -18.24 3.84
C LYS A 93 7.90 -18.60 5.03
N GLU A 94 9.22 -18.67 4.83
CA GLU A 94 10.18 -18.83 5.93
C GLU A 94 10.20 -17.59 6.83
N HIS A 95 10.13 -16.40 6.23
CA HIS A 95 9.91 -15.15 6.93
C HIS A 95 8.67 -14.40 6.42
N PRO A 96 7.93 -13.66 7.27
CA PRO A 96 6.79 -12.85 6.84
C PRO A 96 7.09 -11.86 5.72
N GLY A 97 8.37 -11.53 5.52
CA GLY A 97 8.85 -10.63 4.49
C GLY A 97 9.40 -11.29 3.22
N ASP A 98 9.32 -12.62 3.11
CA ASP A 98 9.71 -13.37 1.92
C ASP A 98 8.49 -13.49 1.00
N PHE A 99 8.46 -12.65 -0.02
CA PHE A 99 7.46 -12.70 -1.08
C PHE A 99 8.15 -12.53 -2.44
N ARG A 100 7.61 -13.20 -3.46
CA ARG A 100 8.16 -13.16 -4.82
C ARG A 100 8.07 -11.75 -5.38
N GLN A 101 9.20 -11.19 -5.79
CA GLN A 101 9.25 -9.89 -6.45
C GLN A 101 8.71 -10.02 -7.89
N ARG A 102 7.49 -9.53 -8.15
CA ARG A 102 6.84 -9.61 -9.47
C ARG A 102 6.94 -8.34 -10.31
N PHE A 103 7.12 -7.20 -9.65
CA PHE A 103 7.09 -5.88 -10.27
C PHE A 103 8.39 -5.13 -9.98
N ASP A 104 8.65 -4.06 -10.71
CA ASP A 104 9.89 -3.28 -10.57
C ASP A 104 9.66 -1.79 -10.86
N GLY A 105 10.76 -1.04 -11.01
CA GLY A 105 10.70 0.40 -11.28
C GLY A 105 10.06 0.78 -12.61
N SER A 106 9.98 -0.15 -13.56
CA SER A 106 9.37 0.06 -14.89
C SER A 106 7.87 -0.25 -14.92
N SER A 107 7.38 -0.97 -13.91
CA SER A 107 5.99 -1.41 -13.81
C SER A 107 5.02 -0.24 -13.60
N THR A 108 3.88 -0.27 -14.30
CA THR A 108 2.78 0.69 -14.16
C THR A 108 1.74 0.21 -13.14
N ALA A 109 0.95 1.13 -12.58
CA ALA A 109 -0.15 0.76 -11.68
C ALA A 109 -1.20 -0.13 -12.36
N LEU A 110 -1.48 0.08 -13.65
CA LEU A 110 -2.36 -0.80 -14.42
C LEU A 110 -1.78 -2.22 -14.60
N GLN A 111 -0.46 -2.37 -14.79
CA GLN A 111 0.19 -3.69 -14.83
C GLN A 111 0.09 -4.41 -13.48
N VAL A 112 0.26 -3.67 -12.36
CA VAL A 112 0.11 -4.23 -11.01
C VAL A 112 -1.30 -4.78 -10.76
N LEU A 113 -2.31 -4.14 -11.34
CA LEU A 113 -3.72 -4.53 -11.22
C LEU A 113 -4.21 -5.48 -12.30
N HIS A 114 -3.36 -5.87 -13.25
CA HIS A 114 -3.78 -6.74 -14.35
C HIS A 114 -4.39 -8.05 -13.83
N GLY A 115 -5.60 -8.37 -14.30
CA GLY A 115 -6.36 -9.54 -13.87
C GLY A 115 -6.99 -9.45 -12.48
N ARG A 116 -6.98 -8.27 -11.83
CA ARG A 116 -7.61 -8.06 -10.51
C ARG A 116 -9.00 -7.43 -10.63
N ASP A 117 -9.91 -7.88 -9.78
CA ASP A 117 -11.20 -7.23 -9.54
C ASP A 117 -11.24 -6.68 -8.11
N LEU A 118 -11.49 -5.38 -7.98
CA LEU A 118 -11.62 -4.65 -6.72
C LEU A 118 -13.07 -4.26 -6.42
N SER A 119 -14.03 -4.86 -7.13
CA SER A 119 -15.45 -4.66 -6.89
C SER A 119 -15.81 -4.91 -5.41
N GLY A 120 -16.58 -3.98 -4.83
CA GLY A 120 -16.97 -4.03 -3.41
C GLY A 120 -15.88 -3.62 -2.42
N ARG A 121 -14.68 -3.21 -2.90
CA ARG A 121 -13.65 -2.57 -2.09
C ARG A 121 -13.82 -1.05 -2.11
N VAL A 122 -13.55 -0.40 -0.98
CA VAL A 122 -13.59 1.05 -0.82
C VAL A 122 -12.18 1.57 -0.55
N ALA A 123 -11.75 2.58 -1.32
CA ALA A 123 -10.46 3.23 -1.15
C ALA A 123 -10.62 4.74 -0.92
N ILE A 124 -9.80 5.32 -0.06
CA ILE A 124 -9.60 6.78 0.04
C ILE A 124 -8.22 7.10 -0.52
N VAL A 125 -8.15 8.07 -1.42
CA VAL A 125 -6.88 8.61 -1.94
C VAL A 125 -6.84 10.10 -1.66
N THR A 126 -5.89 10.54 -0.83
CA THR A 126 -5.69 11.97 -0.58
C THR A 126 -4.96 12.62 -1.76
N GLY A 127 -5.44 13.78 -2.22
CA GLY A 127 -4.85 14.47 -3.37
C GLY A 127 -5.05 13.71 -4.70
N ALA A 128 -6.20 13.08 -4.87
CA ALA A 128 -6.53 12.25 -6.03
C ALA A 128 -6.82 13.01 -7.34
N ASN A 129 -6.83 14.34 -7.34
CA ASN A 129 -7.20 15.14 -8.50
C ASN A 129 -6.05 15.46 -9.47
N THR A 130 -4.80 15.13 -9.13
CA THR A 130 -3.64 15.34 -10.02
C THR A 130 -2.52 14.33 -9.75
N GLY A 131 -1.57 14.22 -10.70
CA GLY A 131 -0.31 13.51 -10.55
C GLY A 131 -0.47 12.03 -10.16
N ILE A 132 0.38 11.59 -9.23
CA ILE A 132 0.42 10.19 -8.75
C ILE A 132 -0.90 9.80 -8.06
N GLY A 133 -1.52 10.74 -7.32
CA GLY A 133 -2.80 10.50 -6.67
C GLY A 133 -3.91 10.21 -7.66
N PHE A 134 -3.96 10.98 -8.76
CA PHE A 134 -4.90 10.74 -9.85
C PHE A 134 -4.69 9.39 -10.50
N GLU A 135 -3.46 9.03 -10.88
CA GLU A 135 -3.21 7.73 -11.51
C GLU A 135 -3.47 6.55 -10.55
N THR A 136 -3.23 6.73 -9.24
CA THR A 136 -3.59 5.75 -8.22
C THR A 136 -5.11 5.57 -8.18
N ALA A 137 -5.86 6.66 -8.04
CA ALA A 137 -7.32 6.64 -7.97
C ALA A 137 -7.96 6.09 -9.25
N ARG A 138 -7.48 6.55 -10.42
CA ARG A 138 -7.87 6.05 -11.74
C ARG A 138 -7.64 4.56 -11.86
N SER A 139 -6.45 4.07 -11.50
CA SER A 139 -6.13 2.64 -11.62
C SER A 139 -7.05 1.78 -10.75
N LEU A 140 -7.32 2.19 -9.50
CA LEU A 140 -8.25 1.48 -8.62
C LEU A 140 -9.69 1.50 -9.15
N ALA A 141 -10.16 2.67 -9.59
CA ALA A 141 -11.52 2.84 -10.10
C ALA A 141 -11.77 2.02 -11.38
N LEU A 142 -10.79 2.00 -12.29
CA LEU A 142 -10.86 1.19 -13.51
C LEU A 142 -10.90 -0.31 -13.23
N HIS A 143 -10.53 -0.77 -12.04
CA HIS A 143 -10.64 -2.16 -11.59
C HIS A 143 -11.82 -2.39 -10.63
N GLY A 144 -12.84 -1.53 -10.65
CA GLY A 144 -14.12 -1.74 -9.94
C GLY A 144 -14.18 -1.24 -8.50
N CYS A 145 -13.08 -0.67 -7.98
CA CYS A 145 -13.05 -0.10 -6.62
C CYS A 145 -13.95 1.15 -6.53
N THR A 146 -14.63 1.32 -5.40
CA THR A 146 -15.23 2.61 -5.02
C THR A 146 -14.13 3.51 -4.47
N VAL A 147 -13.80 4.59 -5.19
CA VAL A 147 -12.68 5.47 -4.83
C VAL A 147 -13.19 6.83 -4.37
N ILE A 148 -12.81 7.21 -3.15
CA ILE A 148 -13.09 8.51 -2.57
C ILE A 148 -11.95 9.46 -2.89
N PHE A 149 -12.26 10.50 -3.65
CA PHE A 149 -11.38 11.60 -4.00
C PHE A 149 -11.36 12.59 -2.84
N ALA A 150 -10.41 12.38 -1.92
CA ALA A 150 -10.20 13.25 -0.78
C ALA A 150 -9.34 14.45 -1.19
N CYS A 151 -10.00 15.50 -1.68
CA CYS A 151 -9.36 16.66 -2.29
C CYS A 151 -9.90 17.97 -1.70
N ARG A 152 -9.11 19.04 -1.77
CA ARG A 152 -9.51 20.37 -1.28
C ARG A 152 -10.51 21.07 -2.20
N ASP A 153 -10.31 20.93 -3.51
CA ASP A 153 -11.01 21.67 -4.55
C ASP A 153 -12.03 20.77 -5.25
N PHE A 154 -13.31 21.14 -5.17
CA PHE A 154 -14.41 20.39 -5.77
C PHE A 154 -14.32 20.36 -7.29
N SER A 155 -14.15 21.51 -7.94
CA SER A 155 -14.16 21.63 -9.40
C SER A 155 -13.04 20.80 -10.04
N ARG A 156 -11.83 20.89 -9.48
CA ARG A 156 -10.69 20.08 -9.99
C ARG A 156 -10.88 18.58 -9.74
N ALA A 157 -11.55 18.20 -8.66
CA ALA A 157 -11.85 16.80 -8.39
C ALA A 157 -12.94 16.27 -9.33
N GLU A 158 -13.98 17.06 -9.60
CA GLU A 158 -15.04 16.73 -10.54
C GLU A 158 -14.50 16.54 -11.97
N GLU A 159 -13.63 17.45 -12.44
CA GLU A 159 -12.94 17.30 -13.72
C GLU A 159 -12.12 16.00 -13.79
N ALA A 160 -11.41 15.64 -12.72
CA ALA A 160 -10.64 14.41 -12.65
C ALA A 160 -11.55 13.16 -12.68
N ILE A 161 -12.65 13.18 -11.93
CA ILE A 161 -13.64 12.10 -11.92
C ILE A 161 -14.27 11.94 -13.31
N ALA A 162 -14.63 13.04 -13.98
CA ALA A 162 -15.19 13.02 -15.32
C ALA A 162 -14.24 12.39 -16.34
N LYS A 163 -12.93 12.63 -16.23
CA LYS A 163 -11.92 11.96 -17.08
C LYS A 163 -11.96 10.44 -16.91
N ILE A 164 -11.98 9.95 -15.67
CA ILE A 164 -12.04 8.51 -15.40
C ILE A 164 -13.35 7.90 -15.93
N PHE A 165 -14.46 8.60 -15.72
CA PHE A 165 -15.77 8.17 -16.21
C PHE A 165 -15.81 8.09 -17.75
N SER A 166 -15.15 9.01 -18.44
CA SER A 166 -15.05 9.00 -19.91
C SER A 166 -14.26 7.80 -20.46
N GLU A 167 -13.34 7.24 -19.66
CA GLU A 167 -12.57 6.05 -20.04
C GLU A 167 -13.33 4.74 -19.77
N ARG A 168 -14.12 4.68 -18.68
CA ARG A 168 -14.96 3.53 -18.35
C ARG A 168 -16.24 3.98 -17.66
N SER A 169 -17.37 3.84 -18.36
CA SER A 169 -18.68 4.41 -18.01
C SER A 169 -19.39 3.83 -16.78
N ASN A 170 -18.71 3.12 -15.88
CA ASN A 170 -19.28 2.49 -14.68
C ASN A 170 -18.35 2.60 -13.44
N THR A 171 -17.38 3.51 -13.48
CA THR A 171 -16.45 3.74 -12.37
C THR A 171 -17.17 4.41 -11.19
N LYS A 172 -16.90 3.94 -9.97
CA LYS A 172 -17.48 4.48 -8.74
C LYS A 172 -16.50 5.43 -8.08
N CYS A 173 -16.57 6.72 -8.44
CA CYS A 173 -15.74 7.75 -7.85
C CYS A 173 -16.60 8.79 -7.13
N GLU A 174 -16.25 9.11 -5.88
CA GLU A 174 -17.00 10.07 -5.08
C GLU A 174 -16.07 11.12 -4.50
N PHE A 175 -16.48 12.39 -4.55
CA PHE A 175 -15.76 13.47 -3.89
C PHE A 175 -16.20 13.62 -2.43
N ILE A 176 -15.22 13.79 -1.54
CA ILE A 176 -15.44 14.32 -0.19
C ILE A 176 -14.34 15.35 0.07
N GLN A 177 -14.74 16.55 0.49
CA GLN A 177 -13.80 17.65 0.70
C GLN A 177 -12.83 17.35 1.84
N LEU A 178 -11.54 17.48 1.57
CA LEU A 178 -10.46 17.33 2.54
C LEU A 178 -9.41 18.42 2.31
N ASP A 179 -9.32 19.36 3.24
CA ASP A 179 -8.20 20.30 3.34
C ASP A 179 -7.23 19.87 4.46
N LEU A 180 -6.06 19.38 4.07
CA LEU A 180 -5.02 18.96 5.01
C LEU A 180 -4.32 20.14 5.70
N GLN A 181 -4.65 21.39 5.37
CA GLN A 181 -4.21 22.55 6.14
C GLN A 181 -5.12 22.84 7.35
N SER A 182 -6.23 22.10 7.54
CA SER A 182 -7.14 22.29 8.66
C SER A 182 -7.51 20.97 9.33
N LEU A 183 -7.12 20.78 10.59
CA LEU A 183 -7.50 19.63 11.41
C LEU A 183 -9.03 19.54 11.59
N LYS A 184 -9.73 20.68 11.60
CA LYS A 184 -11.21 20.72 11.56
C LYS A 184 -11.75 20.13 10.25
N SER A 185 -11.15 20.47 9.10
CA SER A 185 -11.52 19.85 7.82
C SER A 185 -11.27 18.35 7.82
N VAL A 186 -10.16 17.88 8.42
CA VAL A 186 -9.84 16.46 8.55
C VAL A 186 -10.92 15.73 9.38
N ARG A 187 -11.33 16.30 10.52
CA ARG A 187 -12.42 15.73 11.34
C ARG A 187 -13.75 15.68 10.57
N ASN A 188 -14.10 16.75 9.87
CA ASN A 188 -15.34 16.81 9.10
C ASN A 188 -15.34 15.77 7.97
N PHE A 189 -14.23 15.63 7.24
CA PHE A 189 -14.06 14.60 6.22
C PHE A 189 -14.31 13.21 6.81
N ALA A 190 -13.69 12.90 7.96
CA ALA A 190 -13.87 11.61 8.62
C ALA A 190 -15.34 11.39 8.97
N ILE A 191 -16.00 12.33 9.65
CA ILE A 191 -17.43 12.23 9.99
C ILE A 191 -18.30 11.95 8.76
N THR A 192 -18.09 12.71 7.68
CA THR A 192 -18.85 12.52 6.43
C THR A 192 -18.59 11.15 5.81
N PHE A 193 -17.35 10.67 5.80
CA PHE A 193 -17.03 9.33 5.32
C PHE A 193 -17.71 8.25 6.16
N GLN A 194 -17.62 8.35 7.49
CA GLN A 194 -18.18 7.38 8.44
C GLN A 194 -19.70 7.26 8.36
N GLN A 195 -20.40 8.35 8.03
CA GLN A 195 -21.84 8.35 7.80
C GLN A 195 -22.25 7.58 6.53
N ARG A 196 -21.37 7.51 5.54
CA ARG A 196 -21.66 6.94 4.21
C ARG A 196 -21.11 5.53 4.03
N PHE A 197 -19.98 5.23 4.68
CA PHE A 197 -19.23 4.00 4.47
C PHE A 197 -18.97 3.28 5.79
N ARG A 198 -19.42 2.02 5.85
CA ARG A 198 -19.22 1.16 7.03
C ARG A 198 -17.80 0.61 7.15
N LYS A 199 -17.08 0.49 6.03
CA LYS A 199 -15.74 -0.08 5.96
C LYS A 199 -14.83 0.73 5.04
N LEU A 200 -13.53 0.60 5.26
CA LEU A 200 -12.48 1.17 4.41
C LEU A 200 -11.42 0.09 4.16
N ASP A 201 -11.28 -0.35 2.91
CA ASP A 201 -10.32 -1.42 2.55
C ASP A 201 -8.91 -0.84 2.33
N MET A 202 -8.81 0.37 1.78
CA MET A 202 -7.54 1.00 1.41
C MET A 202 -7.51 2.50 1.76
N LEU A 203 -6.56 2.93 2.59
CA LEU A 203 -6.27 4.33 2.87
C LEU A 203 -4.91 4.70 2.27
N ILE A 204 -4.90 5.54 1.24
CA ILE A 204 -3.69 5.97 0.55
C ILE A 204 -3.43 7.45 0.85
N LEU A 205 -2.45 7.68 1.73
CA LEU A 205 -2.02 9.00 2.20
C LEU A 205 -1.01 9.58 1.20
N ASN A 206 -1.51 10.02 0.05
CA ASN A 206 -0.70 10.46 -1.10
C ASN A 206 -0.42 11.97 -1.13
N ALA A 207 -1.36 12.80 -0.69
CA ALA A 207 -1.24 14.24 -0.79
C ALA A 207 0.05 14.76 -0.15
N GLY A 208 0.65 15.77 -0.76
CA GLY A 208 1.80 16.43 -0.16
C GLY A 208 2.22 17.67 -0.91
N VAL A 209 2.95 18.54 -0.20
CA VAL A 209 3.56 19.75 -0.74
C VAL A 209 5.08 19.66 -0.58
N PHE A 210 5.81 20.24 -1.52
CA PHE A 210 7.27 20.18 -1.59
C PHE A 210 7.87 21.57 -1.77
N ALA A 211 8.90 21.88 -0.99
CA ALA A 211 9.68 23.11 -1.10
C ALA A 211 8.82 24.38 -1.23
N VAL A 212 7.75 24.45 -0.45
CA VAL A 212 6.88 25.62 -0.39
C VAL A 212 7.55 26.72 0.44
N PRO A 213 7.27 28.01 0.19
CA PRO A 213 7.68 29.08 1.08
C PRO A 213 7.13 28.87 2.50
N PHE A 214 7.84 29.39 3.49
CA PHE A 214 7.37 29.35 4.88
C PHE A 214 5.97 29.96 4.98
N SER A 215 5.05 29.20 5.57
CA SER A 215 3.73 29.68 5.94
C SER A 215 3.19 28.82 7.09
N LEU A 216 2.33 29.44 7.89
CA LEU A 216 1.57 28.75 8.93
C LEU A 216 0.17 28.45 8.41
N THR A 217 -0.33 27.27 8.76
CA THR A 217 -1.74 26.91 8.57
C THR A 217 -2.63 27.69 9.54
N PRO A 218 -3.98 27.67 9.33
CA PRO A 218 -4.93 28.18 10.31
C PRO A 218 -4.82 27.55 11.70
N ASP A 219 -4.25 26.34 11.81
CA ASP A 219 -4.05 25.64 13.08
C ASP A 219 -2.73 26.05 13.78
N GLY A 220 -1.93 26.92 13.15
CA GLY A 220 -0.70 27.46 13.71
C GLY A 220 0.56 26.63 13.48
N PHE A 221 0.51 25.62 12.60
CA PHE A 221 1.66 24.75 12.29
C PHE A 221 2.27 25.09 10.93
N GLU A 222 3.54 24.71 10.74
CA GLU A 222 4.21 24.86 9.45
C GLU A 222 3.46 24.05 8.37
N SER A 223 3.22 24.72 7.24
CA SER A 223 2.33 24.23 6.19
C SER A 223 2.69 22.86 5.62
N ALA A 224 3.96 22.58 5.33
CA ALA A 224 4.39 21.30 4.77
C ALA A 224 4.33 20.18 5.82
N PHE A 225 4.75 20.45 7.05
CA PHE A 225 4.64 19.52 8.17
C PHE A 225 3.20 19.10 8.42
N GLN A 226 2.30 20.06 8.52
CA GLN A 226 0.91 19.74 8.78
C GLN A 226 0.29 18.96 7.62
N VAL A 227 0.47 19.41 6.37
CA VAL A 227 -0.15 18.76 5.21
C VAL A 227 0.42 17.36 4.98
N ASN A 228 1.73 17.20 5.05
CA ASN A 228 2.39 15.94 4.67
C ASN A 228 2.27 14.88 5.76
N HIS A 229 2.30 15.29 7.05
CA HIS A 229 2.37 14.40 8.21
C HIS A 229 1.20 14.58 9.17
N LEU A 230 1.06 15.72 9.87
CA LEU A 230 0.16 15.84 11.03
C LEU A 230 -1.32 15.57 10.68
N SER A 231 -1.79 16.13 9.56
CA SER A 231 -3.19 15.94 9.12
C SER A 231 -3.45 14.52 8.62
N HIS A 232 -2.46 13.88 7.98
CA HIS A 232 -2.54 12.47 7.58
C HIS A 232 -2.51 11.53 8.79
N PHE A 233 -1.68 11.82 9.78
CA PHE A 233 -1.67 11.15 11.08
C PHE A 233 -3.05 11.24 11.71
N TYR A 234 -3.62 12.45 11.82
CA TYR A 234 -4.95 12.64 12.41
C TYR A 234 -6.06 11.91 11.64
N LEU A 235 -6.07 12.05 10.31
CA LEU A 235 -7.02 11.38 9.43
C LEU A 235 -7.00 9.87 9.63
N THR A 236 -5.81 9.29 9.72
CA THR A 236 -5.63 7.85 9.88
C THR A 236 -6.24 7.38 11.20
N LEU A 237 -5.94 8.07 12.31
CA LEU A 237 -6.51 7.72 13.62
C LEU A 237 -8.04 7.79 13.64
N LEU A 238 -8.64 8.82 13.01
CA LEU A 238 -10.09 8.97 12.93
C LEU A 238 -10.76 7.85 12.12
N LEU A 239 -10.09 7.34 11.09
CA LEU A 239 -10.62 6.28 10.20
C LEU A 239 -10.33 4.86 10.69
N LYS A 240 -9.64 4.70 11.83
CA LYS A 240 -9.34 3.38 12.42
C LYS A 240 -10.58 2.48 12.53
N PRO A 241 -11.75 2.95 13.00
CA PRO A 241 -12.92 2.08 13.14
C PRO A 241 -13.38 1.47 11.81
N GLN A 242 -13.31 2.21 10.70
CA GLN A 242 -13.71 1.72 9.38
C GLN A 242 -12.67 0.79 8.76
N LEU A 243 -11.38 1.06 9.01
CA LEU A 243 -10.29 0.16 8.61
C LEU A 243 -10.41 -1.19 9.32
N ALA A 244 -10.67 -1.19 10.62
CA ALA A 244 -10.83 -2.41 11.41
C ALA A 244 -12.00 -3.31 10.98
N GLN A 245 -12.92 -2.81 10.14
CA GLN A 245 -14.06 -3.58 9.60
C GLN A 245 -13.74 -4.32 8.28
N ALA A 246 -12.70 -3.94 7.53
CA ALA A 246 -12.46 -4.51 6.20
C ALA A 246 -11.58 -5.79 6.18
N LYS A 247 -10.87 -6.07 7.28
CA LYS A 247 -10.07 -7.27 7.60
C LYS A 247 -9.73 -8.21 6.40
N PRO A 248 -8.56 -8.07 5.75
CA PRO A 248 -7.51 -7.09 6.03
C PRO A 248 -7.79 -5.73 5.38
N ALA A 249 -7.47 -4.65 6.10
CA ALA A 249 -7.38 -3.30 5.54
C ALA A 249 -5.92 -2.91 5.30
N ARG A 250 -5.70 -1.94 4.41
CA ARG A 250 -4.36 -1.44 4.10
C ARG A 250 -4.24 0.07 4.22
N VAL A 251 -3.20 0.53 4.91
CA VAL A 251 -2.79 1.93 4.96
C VAL A 251 -1.47 2.07 4.22
N VAL A 252 -1.44 2.93 3.19
CA VAL A 252 -0.25 3.20 2.39
C VAL A 252 0.15 4.66 2.60
N VAL A 253 1.32 4.86 3.21
CA VAL A 253 1.85 6.19 3.56
C VAL A 253 2.91 6.59 2.54
N LEU A 254 2.67 7.65 1.75
CA LEU A 254 3.66 8.12 0.78
C LEU A 254 4.78 8.90 1.48
N SER A 255 5.98 8.35 1.38
CA SER A 255 7.25 8.97 1.72
C SER A 255 8.02 9.33 0.45
N SER A 256 9.34 9.43 0.54
CA SER A 256 10.27 9.82 -0.52
C SER A 256 11.67 9.35 -0.15
N GLU A 257 12.56 9.05 -1.11
CA GLU A 257 14.00 8.86 -0.83
C GLU A 257 14.63 10.06 -0.09
N SER A 258 13.98 11.22 -0.15
CA SER A 258 14.38 12.41 0.60
C SER A 258 14.38 12.23 2.12
N HIS A 259 13.66 11.24 2.67
CA HIS A 259 13.68 10.92 4.09
C HIS A 259 15.09 10.59 4.61
N ARG A 260 15.98 10.09 3.73
CA ARG A 260 17.37 9.75 4.06
C ARG A 260 18.24 10.97 4.30
N PHE A 261 17.81 12.14 3.85
CA PHE A 261 18.53 13.42 3.99
C PHE A 261 17.92 14.31 5.08
N SER A 262 17.14 13.72 5.98
CA SER A 262 16.74 14.38 7.22
C SER A 262 17.91 14.40 8.20
N PHE A 263 18.09 15.53 8.88
CA PHE A 263 19.08 15.67 9.95
C PHE A 263 18.51 15.37 11.35
N LEU A 264 17.23 14.97 11.43
CA LEU A 264 16.60 14.64 12.68
C LEU A 264 17.16 13.35 13.28
N ASN A 265 17.47 13.44 14.56
CA ASN A 265 17.73 12.36 15.51
C ASN A 265 16.78 12.51 16.71
N LEU A 266 16.86 11.60 17.68
CA LEU A 266 16.00 11.58 18.87
C LEU A 266 15.99 12.92 19.63
N ASP A 267 17.16 13.48 19.94
CA ASP A 267 17.28 14.73 20.71
C ASP A 267 16.73 15.95 19.95
N SER A 268 16.91 15.96 18.63
CA SER A 268 16.43 17.05 17.76
C SER A 268 14.97 16.91 17.34
N LEU A 269 14.31 15.79 17.64
CA LEU A 269 12.91 15.53 17.28
C LEU A 269 11.97 16.32 18.21
N THR A 270 11.87 17.63 17.95
CA THR A 270 11.06 18.57 18.73
C THR A 270 10.03 19.24 17.85
N GLU A 271 8.97 19.78 18.46
CA GLU A 271 7.94 20.53 17.73
C GLU A 271 8.53 21.70 16.93
N LEU A 272 9.52 22.42 17.48
CA LEU A 272 10.17 23.55 16.79
C LEU A 272 10.91 23.12 15.51
N ASN A 273 11.53 21.93 15.50
CA ASN A 273 12.23 21.42 14.32
C ASN A 273 11.30 20.76 13.30
N LEU A 274 10.16 20.23 13.77
CA LEU A 274 9.12 19.66 12.92
C LEU A 274 8.24 20.74 12.27
N SER A 275 7.83 21.73 13.07
CA SER A 275 6.94 22.83 12.74
C SER A 275 7.53 24.15 13.22
N PRO A 276 8.54 24.71 12.54
CA PRO A 276 9.08 26.03 12.86
C PRO A 276 7.98 27.10 12.92
N ASN A 277 8.04 27.98 13.91
CA ASN A 277 7.05 29.04 14.10
C ASN A 277 7.42 30.37 13.39
N ASN A 278 8.59 30.43 12.77
CA ASN A 278 9.07 31.59 12.03
C ASN A 278 9.91 31.17 10.81
N GLY A 279 10.10 32.09 9.87
CA GLY A 279 10.83 31.84 8.62
C GLY A 279 12.35 31.99 8.71
N SER A 280 12.92 32.30 9.88
CA SER A 280 14.36 32.50 10.01
C SER A 280 15.12 31.19 9.79
N GLY A 281 16.04 31.17 8.83
CA GLY A 281 16.75 29.95 8.45
C GLY A 281 15.87 28.86 7.83
N TYR A 282 14.66 29.20 7.37
CA TYR A 282 13.75 28.23 6.77
C TYR A 282 14.24 27.77 5.40
N PHE A 283 14.42 26.45 5.27
CA PHE A 283 14.65 25.78 4.00
C PHE A 283 13.56 24.74 3.76
N GLY A 284 12.64 25.03 2.84
CA GLY A 284 11.49 24.16 2.56
C GLY A 284 11.87 22.75 2.11
N THR A 285 13.07 22.56 1.56
CA THR A 285 13.63 21.24 1.24
C THR A 285 13.99 20.44 2.49
N VAL A 286 14.59 21.08 3.50
CA VAL A 286 14.92 20.45 4.79
C VAL A 286 13.64 20.03 5.52
N VAL A 287 12.67 20.94 5.59
CA VAL A 287 11.36 20.63 6.19
C VAL A 287 10.69 19.47 5.45
N TYR A 288 10.70 19.48 4.11
CA TYR A 288 10.17 18.36 3.35
C TYR A 288 10.86 17.03 3.67
N ASN A 289 12.20 17.00 3.74
CA ASN A 289 12.96 15.80 4.12
C ASN A 289 12.52 15.28 5.50
N ASN A 290 12.36 16.20 6.46
CA ASN A 290 11.86 15.89 7.81
C ASN A 290 10.45 15.29 7.73
N THR A 291 9.52 15.88 6.99
CA THR A 291 8.15 15.32 6.84
C THR A 291 8.15 13.91 6.25
N LYS A 292 9.07 13.61 5.32
CA LYS A 292 9.16 12.30 4.70
C LYS A 292 9.80 11.27 5.61
N LEU A 293 10.70 11.67 6.51
CA LEU A 293 11.16 10.85 7.62
C LEU A 293 10.00 10.55 8.60
N CYS A 294 9.23 11.57 8.98
CA CYS A 294 8.05 11.42 9.84
C CYS A 294 7.06 10.40 9.28
N ASN A 295 6.81 10.42 7.96
CA ASN A 295 5.92 9.47 7.31
C ASN A 295 6.39 7.99 7.43
N VAL A 296 7.70 7.72 7.39
CA VAL A 296 8.23 6.35 7.56
C VAL A 296 8.14 5.93 9.03
N LEU A 297 8.54 6.81 9.96
CA LEU A 297 8.40 6.58 11.40
C LEU A 297 6.93 6.31 11.79
N PHE A 298 6.02 7.11 11.26
CA PHE A 298 4.58 6.94 11.45
C PHE A 298 4.09 5.60 10.94
N ALA A 299 4.45 5.22 9.72
CA ALA A 299 4.04 3.92 9.16
C ALA A 299 4.55 2.74 9.99
N LYS A 300 5.79 2.83 10.50
CA LYS A 300 6.38 1.82 11.38
C LYS A 300 5.60 1.72 12.70
N GLU A 301 5.46 2.83 13.42
CA GLU A 301 4.73 2.87 14.71
C GLU A 301 3.28 2.38 14.56
N LEU A 302 2.61 2.81 13.49
CA LEU A 302 1.24 2.42 13.19
C LEU A 302 1.12 0.91 12.94
N SER A 303 2.08 0.33 12.22
CA SER A 303 2.10 -1.11 11.92
C SER A 303 2.17 -1.97 13.18
N GLU A 304 2.95 -1.54 14.18
CA GLU A 304 3.10 -2.25 15.46
C GLU A 304 1.82 -2.09 16.31
N ARG A 305 1.24 -0.88 16.33
CA ARG A 305 0.04 -0.59 17.11
C ARG A 305 -1.21 -1.30 16.59
N TRP A 306 -1.34 -1.49 15.28
CA TRP A 306 -2.57 -1.98 14.65
C TRP A 306 -2.49 -3.41 14.12
N VAL A 307 -1.42 -4.14 14.43
CA VAL A 307 -1.26 -5.55 14.04
C VAL A 307 -2.44 -6.42 14.50
N LYS A 308 -3.01 -6.13 15.69
CA LYS A 308 -4.15 -6.88 16.26
C LYS A 308 -5.49 -6.56 15.60
N ASP A 309 -5.58 -5.44 14.88
CA ASP A 309 -6.79 -4.98 14.20
C ASP A 309 -6.88 -5.51 12.75
N ASP A 310 -5.91 -6.32 12.31
CA ASP A 310 -5.74 -6.80 10.94
C ASP A 310 -5.63 -5.66 9.91
N ILE A 311 -4.92 -4.60 10.30
CA ILE A 311 -4.60 -3.46 9.44
C ILE A 311 -3.12 -3.52 9.08
N GLN A 312 -2.85 -3.70 7.80
CA GLN A 312 -1.50 -3.73 7.23
C GLN A 312 -1.08 -2.31 6.86
N VAL A 313 0.13 -1.91 7.23
CA VAL A 313 0.65 -0.56 7.00
C VAL A 313 1.94 -0.64 6.20
N PHE A 314 2.04 0.16 5.15
CA PHE A 314 3.22 0.23 4.29
C PHE A 314 3.62 1.68 4.08
N SER A 315 4.93 1.94 4.05
CA SER A 315 5.47 3.22 3.60
C SER A 315 6.08 3.07 2.22
N VAL A 316 5.85 4.04 1.33
CA VAL A 316 6.24 3.91 -0.08
C VAL A 316 6.94 5.15 -0.60
N HIS A 317 7.98 4.96 -1.40
CA HIS A 317 8.47 5.97 -2.33
C HIS A 317 7.87 5.71 -3.71
N PRO A 318 7.17 6.69 -4.32
CA PRO A 318 6.57 6.49 -5.63
C PRO A 318 7.60 6.32 -6.75
N GLY A 319 8.86 6.74 -6.53
CA GLY A 319 9.96 6.58 -7.49
C GLY A 319 10.72 7.89 -7.70
N ASN A 320 11.98 7.79 -8.17
CA ASN A 320 12.83 8.95 -8.42
C ASN A 320 12.39 9.67 -9.70
N MET A 321 12.54 11.01 -9.72
CA MET A 321 12.31 11.84 -10.91
C MET A 321 10.92 11.62 -11.54
N ILE A 322 9.85 11.79 -10.77
CA ILE A 322 8.48 11.81 -11.34
C ILE A 322 8.10 13.27 -11.55
N TYR A 323 7.80 13.65 -12.79
CA TYR A 323 7.25 14.97 -13.07
C TYR A 323 5.82 15.03 -12.49
N THR A 324 5.70 15.69 -11.35
CA THR A 324 4.41 16.00 -10.70
C THR A 324 4.26 17.52 -10.64
N ASP A 325 3.05 18.01 -10.36
CA ASP A 325 2.80 19.45 -10.12
C ASP A 325 3.53 20.04 -8.90
N LEU A 326 4.27 19.22 -8.11
CA LEU A 326 4.93 19.61 -6.86
C LEU A 326 5.89 20.81 -6.96
N PRO A 327 6.76 20.99 -7.98
CA PRO A 327 7.75 22.06 -8.02
C PRO A 327 7.17 23.41 -8.48
N ARG A 328 5.94 23.74 -8.07
CA ARG A 328 5.17 24.86 -8.62
C ARG A 328 5.78 26.25 -8.33
N TYR A 329 6.66 26.37 -7.33
CA TYR A 329 7.12 27.66 -6.80
C TYR A 329 8.54 28.11 -7.19
N TRP A 330 9.34 27.30 -7.87
CA TRP A 330 10.68 27.71 -8.33
C TRP A 330 10.89 27.42 -9.82
N TRP A 331 11.08 28.47 -10.60
CA TRP A 331 11.27 28.39 -12.05
C TRP A 331 12.55 27.63 -12.43
N LEU A 332 13.64 27.74 -11.64
CA LEU A 332 14.89 27.03 -11.88
C LEU A 332 14.72 25.51 -11.73
N TYR A 333 13.90 25.05 -10.78
CA TYR A 333 13.57 23.62 -10.64
C TYR A 333 12.66 23.14 -11.78
N ARG A 334 11.76 23.97 -12.32
CA ARG A 334 10.99 23.60 -13.52
C ARG A 334 11.89 23.36 -14.74
N VAL A 335 12.95 24.16 -14.90
CA VAL A 335 13.95 23.99 -15.97
C VAL A 335 14.82 22.75 -15.73
N LEU A 336 15.29 22.52 -14.50
CA LEU A 336 16.05 21.32 -14.14
C LEU A 336 15.23 20.03 -14.36
N PHE A 337 13.98 19.98 -13.89
CA PHE A 337 13.08 18.84 -14.12
C PHE A 337 12.70 18.66 -15.60
N ALA A 338 12.67 19.73 -16.40
CA ALA A 338 12.45 19.64 -17.84
C ALA A 338 13.66 19.03 -18.59
N LEU A 339 14.89 19.22 -18.09
CA LEU A 339 16.12 18.66 -18.66
C LEU A 339 16.29 17.16 -18.39
N VAL A 340 15.80 16.65 -17.26
CA VAL A 340 15.81 15.21 -16.93
C VAL A 340 14.59 14.44 -17.45
N ARG A 341 13.67 15.10 -18.18
CA ARG A 341 12.42 14.56 -18.73
C ARG A 341 12.54 13.23 -19.52
N PRO A 342 13.63 12.93 -20.26
CA PRO A 342 13.79 11.61 -20.91
C PRO A 342 14.06 10.46 -19.92
N PHE A 343 14.44 10.78 -18.68
CA PHE A 343 14.83 9.83 -17.62
C PHE A 343 13.83 9.81 -16.44
N THR A 344 12.71 10.52 -16.57
CA THR A 344 11.66 10.62 -15.53
C THR A 344 10.62 9.52 -15.68
N LYS A 345 10.23 8.86 -14.58
CA LYS A 345 9.12 7.90 -14.56
C LYS A 345 7.80 8.54 -14.99
N SER A 346 6.95 7.78 -15.68
CA SER A 346 5.57 8.19 -15.94
C SER A 346 4.75 8.26 -14.64
N LEU A 347 3.65 9.02 -14.62
CA LEU A 347 2.76 9.09 -13.46
C LEU A 347 2.17 7.71 -13.10
N GLN A 348 1.89 6.89 -14.11
CA GLN A 348 1.45 5.50 -13.94
C GLN A 348 2.52 4.60 -13.28
N GLN A 349 3.80 4.80 -13.62
CA GLN A 349 4.92 4.15 -12.91
C GLN A 349 5.19 4.75 -11.53
N GLY A 350 4.77 6.00 -11.30
CA GLY A 350 4.81 6.63 -9.99
C GLY A 350 3.75 6.07 -9.02
N ALA A 351 2.58 5.73 -9.56
CA ALA A 351 1.48 5.15 -8.79
C ALA A 351 1.67 3.65 -8.49
N SER A 352 2.55 2.96 -9.22
CA SER A 352 2.64 1.49 -9.16
C SER A 352 3.01 0.96 -7.78
N THR A 353 4.00 1.55 -7.10
CA THR A 353 4.37 1.12 -5.73
C THR A 353 3.22 1.31 -4.74
N SER A 354 2.50 2.44 -4.82
CA SER A 354 1.35 2.70 -3.94
C SER A 354 0.22 1.71 -4.18
N VAL A 355 -0.10 1.43 -5.45
CA VAL A 355 -1.12 0.45 -5.84
C VAL A 355 -0.70 -0.97 -5.47
N TYR A 356 0.58 -1.32 -5.63
CA TYR A 356 1.15 -2.60 -5.24
C TYR A 356 0.98 -2.84 -3.74
N CYS A 357 1.42 -1.91 -2.90
CA CYS A 357 1.21 -2.00 -1.46
C CYS A 357 -0.28 -2.05 -1.08
N ALA A 358 -1.14 -1.30 -1.78
CA ALA A 358 -2.57 -1.29 -1.51
C ALA A 358 -3.31 -2.58 -1.92
N THR A 359 -2.80 -3.37 -2.86
CA THR A 359 -3.61 -4.44 -3.50
C THR A 359 -2.93 -5.81 -3.66
N ALA A 360 -1.60 -5.90 -3.59
CA ALA A 360 -0.88 -7.14 -3.87
C ALA A 360 -1.21 -8.25 -2.86
N HIS A 361 -1.62 -9.43 -3.34
CA HIS A 361 -1.94 -10.57 -2.47
C HIS A 361 -0.71 -11.16 -1.79
N GLU A 362 0.46 -11.12 -2.44
CA GLU A 362 1.72 -11.60 -1.87
C GLU A 362 2.14 -10.86 -0.58
N LEU A 363 1.65 -9.62 -0.40
CA LEU A 363 1.83 -8.83 0.83
C LEU A 363 0.83 -9.15 1.95
N ALA A 364 -0.05 -10.13 1.77
CA ALA A 364 -0.94 -10.57 2.85
C ALA A 364 -0.12 -11.06 4.04
N GLY A 365 -0.46 -10.56 5.23
CA GLY A 365 0.27 -10.82 6.48
C GLY A 365 1.52 -9.96 6.67
N CYS A 366 1.93 -9.18 5.67
CA CYS A 366 3.07 -8.27 5.78
C CYS A 366 2.62 -6.90 6.31
N THR A 367 3.43 -6.25 7.14
CA THR A 367 3.17 -4.89 7.65
C THR A 367 4.48 -4.24 8.09
N GLY A 368 4.51 -2.91 8.20
CA GLY A 368 5.69 -2.15 8.66
C GLY A 368 6.84 -2.08 7.65
N LEU A 369 6.60 -2.46 6.40
CA LEU A 369 7.63 -2.50 5.35
C LEU A 369 7.69 -1.19 4.56
N TYR A 370 8.90 -0.86 4.11
CA TYR A 370 9.17 0.25 3.20
C TYR A 370 9.40 -0.26 1.78
N PHE A 371 8.76 0.38 0.79
CA PHE A 371 8.87 0.01 -0.61
C PHE A 371 9.35 1.16 -1.48
N ASN A 372 10.16 0.82 -2.48
CA ASN A 372 10.57 1.70 -3.55
C ASN A 372 10.56 0.88 -4.84
N ASN A 373 9.95 1.40 -5.92
CA ASN A 373 9.89 0.71 -7.21
C ASN A 373 9.24 -0.68 -7.13
N CYS A 374 8.15 -0.81 -6.37
CA CYS A 374 7.51 -2.08 -6.02
C CYS A 374 8.41 -3.10 -5.26
N CYS A 375 9.67 -2.75 -4.95
CA CYS A 375 10.61 -3.60 -4.22
C CYS A 375 10.65 -3.23 -2.74
N ARG A 376 10.74 -4.25 -1.88
CA ARG A 376 11.04 -4.02 -0.46
C ARG A 376 12.43 -3.40 -0.34
N CYS A 377 12.56 -2.36 0.48
CA CYS A 377 13.82 -1.68 0.72
C CYS A 377 14.02 -1.41 2.21
N THR A 378 15.28 -1.34 2.64
CA THR A 378 15.61 -0.88 3.99
C THR A 378 15.56 0.65 4.02
N PRO A 379 14.73 1.28 4.87
CA PRO A 379 14.68 2.73 4.98
C PRO A 379 15.92 3.27 5.72
N SER A 380 16.00 4.58 5.96
CA SER A 380 17.11 5.19 6.71
C SER A 380 17.27 4.58 8.12
N LYS A 381 18.46 4.71 8.73
CA LYS A 381 18.68 4.26 10.12
C LYS A 381 17.77 5.00 11.12
N PRO A 382 17.62 6.34 11.08
CA PRO A 382 16.72 7.05 12.00
C PRO A 382 15.26 6.59 11.88
N SER A 383 14.77 6.28 10.68
CA SER A 383 13.39 5.78 10.50
C SER A 383 13.13 4.38 11.10
N GLN A 384 14.18 3.67 11.51
CA GLN A 384 14.07 2.36 12.15
C GLN A 384 14.17 2.44 13.67
N ASP A 385 14.37 3.63 14.23
CA ASP A 385 14.46 3.84 15.67
C ASP A 385 13.05 3.84 16.31
N PRO A 386 12.75 2.89 17.22
CA PRO A 386 11.45 2.83 17.88
C PRO A 386 11.22 4.00 18.85
N GLU A 387 12.26 4.54 19.49
CA GLU A 387 12.11 5.67 20.41
C GLU A 387 11.74 6.94 19.64
N MET A 388 12.39 7.18 18.50
CA MET A 388 12.01 8.29 17.62
C MET A 388 10.57 8.16 17.11
N ALA A 389 10.14 6.94 16.76
CA ALA A 389 8.79 6.69 16.28
C ALA A 389 7.75 6.98 17.36
N ASN A 390 8.01 6.55 18.60
CA ASN A 390 7.18 6.82 19.76
C ASN A 390 7.14 8.31 20.15
N GLN A 391 8.28 8.99 20.13
CA GLN A 391 8.35 10.43 20.42
C GLN A 391 7.61 11.24 19.36
N LEU A 392 7.76 10.93 18.07
CA LEU A 392 6.98 11.55 16.99
C LEU A 392 5.48 11.34 17.19
N TRP A 393 5.07 10.13 17.57
CA TRP A 393 3.68 9.81 17.84
C TRP A 393 3.13 10.69 18.96
N THR A 394 3.83 10.75 20.09
CA THR A 394 3.43 11.54 21.27
C THR A 394 3.31 13.03 20.92
N LEU A 395 4.34 13.60 20.27
CA LEU A 395 4.30 14.99 19.81
C LEU A 395 3.12 15.25 18.87
N SER A 396 2.86 14.34 17.93
CA SER A 396 1.74 14.50 16.99
C SER A 396 0.38 14.49 17.71
N ILE A 397 0.21 13.60 18.71
CA ILE A 397 -0.99 13.56 19.56
C ILE A 397 -1.16 14.87 20.34
N ASP A 398 -0.10 15.35 20.99
CA ASP A 398 -0.14 16.56 21.82
C ASP A 398 -0.46 17.81 20.99
N MET A 399 0.15 17.93 19.80
CA MET A 399 -0.12 19.01 18.85
C MET A 399 -1.59 19.00 18.40
N ILE A 400 -2.15 17.83 18.09
CA ILE A 400 -3.57 17.71 17.70
C ILE A 400 -4.49 18.07 18.87
N LYS A 401 -4.23 17.55 20.07
CA LYS A 401 -5.04 17.85 21.27
C LYS A 401 -5.07 19.33 21.60
N ARG A 402 -3.92 20.01 21.45
CA ARG A 402 -3.82 21.46 21.67
C ARG A 402 -4.78 22.26 20.80
N VAL A 403 -5.00 21.83 19.56
CA VAL A 403 -5.88 22.53 18.60
C VAL A 403 -7.32 22.04 18.66
N MET A 404 -7.52 20.72 18.79
CA MET A 404 -8.80 20.05 18.59
C MET A 404 -9.50 19.61 19.88
N GLY A 405 -8.87 19.82 21.04
CA GLY A 405 -9.30 19.39 22.37
C GLY A 405 -8.83 17.98 22.74
N GLU A 406 -8.88 17.65 24.03
CA GLU A 406 -8.43 16.34 24.56
C GLU A 406 -9.18 15.14 23.96
N ASP A 407 -10.48 15.30 23.69
CA ASP A 407 -11.33 14.25 23.13
C ASP A 407 -11.13 14.04 21.61
N ALA A 408 -10.17 14.75 20.99
CA ALA A 408 -10.05 14.78 19.54
C ALA A 408 -9.74 13.43 18.88
N ILE A 409 -9.14 12.51 19.64
CA ILE A 409 -8.58 11.25 19.16
C ILE A 409 -9.25 10.05 19.86
N LEU A 410 -10.06 10.31 20.90
CA LEU A 410 -10.82 9.28 21.58
C LEU A 410 -12.04 8.93 20.72
N SER A 411 -12.03 7.76 20.08
CA SER A 411 -13.28 7.10 19.77
C SER A 411 -13.97 6.87 21.11
N LYS A 412 -15.10 7.51 21.37
CA LYS A 412 -16.00 7.05 22.44
C LYS A 412 -16.22 5.58 22.17
N SER A 413 -15.61 4.72 22.97
CA SER A 413 -16.00 3.33 23.10
C SER A 413 -17.47 3.37 23.51
N GLN A 414 -18.37 3.20 22.56
CA GLN A 414 -19.77 3.00 22.87
C GLN A 414 -19.84 1.69 23.65
N GLY A 415 -20.31 1.80 24.89
CA GLY A 415 -20.67 0.65 25.72
C GLY A 415 -21.99 0.03 25.29
#